data_AF-A0A0B6YN18-F1
#
_entry.id   AF-A0A0B6YN18-F1
#
_cell.length_a   1.000
_cell.length_b   1.000
_cell.length_c   1.000
_cell.angle_alpha   90.00
_cell.angle_beta   90.00
_cell.angle_gamma   90.00
#
_symmetry.space_group_name_H-M   'P 1'
#
loop_
_entity.id
_entity.type
_entity.pdbx_description
1 polymer ?
#
loop_
_entity_poly.entity_id
_entity_poly.type
_entity_poly.pdbx_seq_one_letter_code
_entity_poly.pdbx_strand_id
1 'polypeptide(L)'
;ETTPISGEQLVMYTDHSITLEDLTEMESVILHLLKWDLSAIVPNDFLDHVLHRMPFNRYEMPIVKKHAQTIAALCATDCEFMQTPPSMIACSAISTALKNLKGVSGEDLCNLHVITGIDVDLIRACMEQVDRTVRKTMDVLTQPNLHTPTKDTQKQEQPTTPTDVREINIMAVDNNQSTPSLVY
;
A
#
# COMPACT_ATOMS: atom_id res chain seq x y z
N GLU A 1 2.23 -16.97 -14.68
CA GLU A 1 1.58 -18.10 -14.01
C GLU A 1 2.04 -18.11 -12.57
N THR A 2 1.12 -18.27 -11.61
CA THR A 2 1.43 -18.27 -10.17
C THR A 2 1.59 -19.71 -9.69
N THR A 3 2.66 -20.00 -8.96
CA THR A 3 2.86 -21.30 -8.31
C THR A 3 1.96 -21.39 -7.07
N PRO A 4 1.11 -22.40 -6.92
CA PRO A 4 0.30 -22.59 -5.72
C PRO A 4 1.18 -22.71 -4.46
N ILE A 5 0.69 -22.19 -3.34
CA ILE A 5 1.30 -22.40 -2.01
C ILE A 5 0.98 -23.82 -1.53
N SER A 6 1.96 -24.51 -0.93
CA SER A 6 1.73 -25.85 -0.37
C SER A 6 1.05 -25.78 1.00
N GLY A 7 0.34 -26.85 1.37
CA GLY A 7 -0.30 -26.95 2.69
C GLY A 7 0.72 -26.90 3.83
N GLU A 8 1.90 -27.50 3.64
CA GLU A 8 3.00 -27.47 4.62
C GLU A 8 3.54 -26.05 4.83
N GLN A 9 3.59 -25.23 3.77
CA GLN A 9 3.99 -23.83 3.88
C GLN A 9 2.96 -23.01 4.67
N LEU A 10 1.67 -23.27 4.49
CA LEU A 10 0.63 -22.63 5.28
C LEU A 10 0.71 -23.02 6.77
N VAL A 11 0.92 -24.31 7.08
CA VAL A 11 1.14 -24.78 8.47
C VAL A 11 2.31 -24.03 9.10
N MET A 12 3.43 -23.90 8.38
CA MET A 12 4.58 -23.13 8.84
C MET A 12 4.23 -21.65 9.10
N TYR A 13 3.48 -20.98 8.20
CA TYR A 13 3.10 -19.57 8.37
C TYR A 13 2.16 -19.31 9.54
N THR A 14 1.44 -20.33 9.99
CA THR A 14 0.56 -20.25 11.18
C THR A 14 1.28 -20.60 12.48
N ASP A 15 2.62 -20.69 12.46
CA ASP A 15 3.45 -21.15 13.59
C ASP A 15 3.00 -22.52 14.13
N HIS A 16 2.66 -23.43 13.21
CA HIS A 16 2.18 -24.79 13.51
C HIS A 16 0.95 -24.84 14.44
N SER A 17 0.17 -23.75 14.53
CA SER A 17 -1.06 -23.71 15.33
C SER A 17 -2.20 -24.54 14.72
N ILE A 18 -2.09 -24.91 13.44
CA ILE A 18 -2.99 -25.83 12.74
C ILE A 18 -2.20 -26.95 12.06
N THR A 19 -2.85 -28.07 11.79
CA THR A 19 -2.29 -29.22 11.09
C THR A 19 -2.69 -29.25 9.61
N LEU A 20 -2.06 -30.14 8.82
CA LEU A 20 -2.46 -30.36 7.43
C LEU A 20 -3.87 -30.96 7.33
N GLU A 21 -4.26 -31.79 8.29
CA GLU A 21 -5.61 -32.37 8.37
C GLU A 21 -6.65 -31.25 8.52
N ASP A 22 -6.45 -30.32 9.48
CA ASP A 22 -7.32 -29.16 9.69
C ASP A 22 -7.50 -28.32 8.40
N LEU A 23 -6.40 -28.08 7.65
CA LEU A 23 -6.44 -27.35 6.39
C LEU A 23 -7.29 -28.06 5.33
N THR A 24 -7.09 -29.37 5.15
CA THR A 24 -7.83 -30.15 4.15
C THR A 24 -9.31 -30.32 4.49
N GLU A 25 -9.64 -30.46 5.78
CA GLU A 25 -11.03 -30.47 6.23
C GLU A 25 -11.71 -29.12 5.96
N MET A 26 -11.04 -28.02 6.30
CA MET A 26 -11.58 -26.68 6.04
C MET A 26 -11.70 -26.38 4.54
N GLU A 27 -10.72 -26.78 3.73
CA GLU A 27 -10.79 -26.67 2.27
C GLU A 27 -12.04 -27.38 1.74
N SER A 28 -12.27 -28.63 2.14
CA SER A 28 -13.47 -29.38 1.78
C SER A 28 -14.74 -28.63 2.17
N VAL A 29 -14.85 -28.12 3.41
CA VAL A 29 -16.02 -27.35 3.87
C VAL A 29 -16.26 -26.10 3.00
N ILE A 30 -15.21 -25.32 2.69
CA ILE A 30 -15.31 -24.12 1.86
C ILE A 30 -15.74 -24.46 0.43
N LEU A 31 -15.13 -25.48 -0.18
CA LEU A 31 -15.48 -25.92 -1.54
C LEU A 31 -16.95 -26.32 -1.66
N HIS A 32 -17.47 -27.04 -0.67
CA HIS A 32 -18.89 -27.41 -0.62
C HIS A 32 -19.80 -26.19 -0.41
N LEU A 33 -19.43 -25.27 0.49
CA LEU A 33 -20.19 -24.05 0.76
C LEU A 33 -20.29 -23.15 -0.49
N LEU A 34 -19.19 -23.03 -1.24
CA LEU A 34 -19.11 -22.28 -2.49
C LEU A 34 -19.65 -23.05 -3.70
N LYS A 35 -20.09 -24.31 -3.52
CA LYS A 35 -20.54 -25.19 -4.60
C LYS A 35 -19.52 -25.32 -5.73
N TRP A 36 -18.24 -25.33 -5.39
CA TRP A 36 -17.11 -25.36 -6.32
C TRP A 36 -17.01 -24.14 -7.26
N ASP A 37 -17.76 -23.06 -7.00
CA ASP A 37 -17.58 -21.78 -7.70
C ASP A 37 -16.43 -20.98 -7.07
N LEU A 38 -15.22 -21.25 -7.56
CA LEU A 38 -13.99 -20.55 -7.15
C LEU A 38 -13.60 -19.44 -8.12
N SER A 39 -14.36 -19.27 -9.20
CA SER A 39 -14.09 -18.31 -10.28
C SER A 39 -14.61 -16.90 -9.96
N ALA A 40 -14.47 -16.47 -8.71
CA ALA A 40 -14.88 -15.14 -8.29
C ALA A 40 -14.02 -14.07 -8.98
N ILE A 41 -14.69 -13.07 -9.55
CA ILE A 41 -14.02 -11.94 -10.17
C ILE A 41 -13.48 -11.02 -9.08
N VAL A 42 -12.22 -10.61 -9.21
CA VAL A 42 -11.54 -9.69 -8.30
C VAL A 42 -11.28 -8.34 -8.98
N PRO A 43 -10.98 -7.25 -8.23
CA PRO A 43 -10.74 -5.94 -8.83
C PRO A 43 -9.63 -5.95 -9.89
N ASN A 44 -8.61 -6.80 -9.72
CA ASN A 44 -7.51 -6.94 -10.67
C ASN A 44 -7.95 -7.40 -12.07
N ASP A 45 -9.03 -8.20 -12.17
CA ASP A 45 -9.57 -8.63 -13.47
C ASP A 45 -10.11 -7.44 -14.27
N PHE A 46 -10.69 -6.46 -13.57
CA PHE A 46 -11.18 -5.23 -14.18
C PHE A 46 -10.05 -4.24 -14.50
N LEU A 47 -8.97 -4.20 -13.71
CA LEU A 47 -7.89 -3.24 -13.92
C LEU A 47 -7.35 -3.31 -15.35
N ASP A 48 -7.01 -4.50 -15.83
CA ASP A 48 -6.44 -4.64 -17.18
C ASP A 48 -7.42 -4.21 -18.28
N HIS A 49 -8.69 -4.59 -18.16
CA HIS A 49 -9.72 -4.20 -19.11
C HIS A 49 -10.01 -2.70 -19.13
N VAL A 50 -10.07 -2.07 -17.96
CA VAL A 50 -10.36 -0.64 -17.84
C VAL A 50 -9.15 0.18 -18.28
N LEU A 51 -7.95 -0.15 -17.80
CA LEU A 51 -6.73 0.58 -18.13
C LEU A 51 -6.48 0.60 -19.64
N HIS A 52 -6.71 -0.52 -20.34
CA HIS A 52 -6.51 -0.61 -21.79
C HIS A 52 -7.42 0.33 -22.61
N ARG A 53 -8.56 0.74 -22.04
CA ARG A 53 -9.55 1.61 -22.69
C ARG A 53 -9.43 3.07 -22.28
N MET A 54 -8.63 3.36 -21.26
CA MET A 54 -8.36 4.71 -20.79
C MET A 54 -7.30 5.38 -21.67
N PRO A 55 -7.38 6.72 -21.86
CA PRO A 55 -6.45 7.47 -22.72
C PRO A 55 -5.09 7.72 -22.01
N PHE A 56 -4.38 6.65 -21.63
CA PHE A 56 -3.06 6.76 -21.02
C PHE A 56 -1.95 6.87 -22.05
N ASN A 57 -0.92 7.64 -21.72
CA ASN A 57 0.35 7.54 -22.43
C ASN A 57 1.10 6.25 -22.02
N ARG A 58 2.11 5.87 -22.82
CA ARG A 58 2.90 4.63 -22.62
C ARG A 58 3.62 4.53 -21.27
N TYR A 59 3.81 5.65 -20.58
CA TYR A 59 4.53 5.73 -19.31
C TYR A 59 3.58 5.75 -18.10
N GLU A 60 2.37 6.28 -18.26
CA GLU A 60 1.38 6.37 -17.19
C GLU A 60 0.78 5.00 -16.84
N MET A 61 0.38 4.23 -17.85
CA MET A 61 -0.36 2.98 -17.65
C MET A 61 0.33 2.01 -16.68
N PRO A 62 1.64 1.71 -16.79
CA PRO A 62 2.31 0.80 -15.86
C PRO A 62 2.35 1.33 -14.41
N ILE A 63 2.52 2.64 -14.24
CA ILE A 63 2.56 3.30 -12.92
C ILE A 63 1.19 3.24 -12.26
N VAL A 64 0.16 3.63 -13.01
CA VAL A 64 -1.24 3.60 -12.57
C VAL A 64 -1.67 2.18 -12.25
N LYS A 65 -1.32 1.20 -13.09
CA LYS A 65 -1.60 -0.23 -12.84
C LYS A 65 -1.01 -0.68 -11.50
N LYS A 66 0.27 -0.40 -11.28
CA LYS A 66 0.96 -0.79 -10.03
C LYS A 66 0.28 -0.16 -8.81
N HIS A 67 -0.02 1.14 -8.86
CA HIS A 67 -0.68 1.83 -7.75
C HIS A 67 -2.09 1.30 -7.50
N ALA A 68 -2.87 1.08 -8.58
CA ALA A 68 -4.21 0.55 -8.48
C ALA A 68 -4.23 -0.87 -7.89
N GLN A 69 -3.27 -1.73 -8.24
CA GLN A 69 -3.11 -3.06 -7.64
C GLN A 69 -2.83 -2.98 -6.13
N THR A 70 -1.96 -2.07 -5.70
CA THR A 70 -1.69 -1.84 -4.27
C THR A 70 -2.94 -1.35 -3.54
N ILE A 71 -3.69 -0.42 -4.14
CA ILE A 71 -4.94 0.10 -3.56
C ILE A 71 -5.99 -1.00 -3.48
N ALA A 72 -6.16 -1.81 -4.53
CA ALA A 72 -7.09 -2.94 -4.53
C ALA A 72 -6.73 -3.97 -3.44
N ALA A 73 -5.45 -4.27 -3.27
CA ALA A 73 -4.98 -5.14 -2.20
C ALA A 73 -5.28 -4.54 -0.82
N LEU A 74 -5.12 -3.23 -0.64
CA LEU A 74 -5.48 -2.54 0.59
C LEU A 74 -6.98 -2.63 0.87
N CYS A 75 -7.83 -2.38 -0.13
CA CYS A 75 -9.29 -2.53 0.01
C CYS A 75 -9.69 -3.94 0.45
N ALA A 76 -9.00 -4.98 -0.03
CA ALA A 76 -9.26 -6.36 0.39
C ALA A 76 -8.98 -6.64 1.87
N THR A 77 -8.23 -5.76 2.55
CA THR A 77 -7.95 -5.89 4.00
C THR A 77 -8.97 -5.16 4.89
N ASP A 78 -9.86 -4.34 4.31
CA ASP A 78 -10.80 -3.50 5.05
C ASP A 78 -12.25 -3.97 4.80
N CYS A 79 -12.96 -4.34 5.87
CA CYS A 79 -14.32 -4.86 5.80
C CYS A 79 -15.33 -3.83 5.27
N GLU A 80 -14.99 -2.54 5.27
CA GLU A 80 -15.82 -1.51 4.65
C GLU A 80 -16.04 -1.72 3.14
N PHE A 81 -15.19 -2.51 2.47
CA PHE A 81 -15.33 -2.85 1.04
C PHE A 81 -16.04 -4.18 0.77
N MET A 82 -16.49 -4.91 1.81
CA MET A 82 -17.11 -6.24 1.64
C MET A 82 -18.36 -6.23 0.75
N GLN A 83 -19.10 -5.11 0.72
CA GLN A 83 -20.29 -4.93 -0.13
C GLN A 83 -20.01 -4.12 -1.40
N THR A 84 -18.76 -3.69 -1.60
CA THR A 84 -18.37 -2.88 -2.76
C THR A 84 -18.02 -3.81 -3.93
N PRO A 85 -18.67 -3.69 -5.09
CA PRO A 85 -18.39 -4.55 -6.23
C PRO A 85 -16.92 -4.42 -6.72
N PRO A 86 -16.29 -5.51 -7.20
CA PRO A 86 -14.90 -5.48 -7.66
C PRO A 86 -14.62 -4.44 -8.75
N SER A 87 -15.57 -4.20 -9.66
CA SER A 87 -15.47 -3.18 -10.72
C SER A 87 -15.41 -1.75 -10.16
N MET A 88 -16.15 -1.48 -9.08
CA MET A 88 -16.16 -0.18 -8.40
C MET A 88 -14.85 0.04 -7.66
N ILE A 89 -14.33 -0.99 -6.96
CA ILE A 89 -13.00 -0.94 -6.33
C ILE A 89 -11.92 -0.66 -7.38
N ALA A 90 -11.98 -1.33 -8.53
CA ALA A 90 -11.04 -1.12 -9.63
C ALA A 90 -11.08 0.31 -10.18
N CYS A 91 -12.28 0.88 -10.41
CA CYS A 91 -12.43 2.26 -10.85
C CYS A 91 -11.83 3.24 -9.84
N SER A 92 -12.20 3.10 -8.56
CA SER A 92 -11.68 3.95 -7.50
C SER A 92 -10.17 3.83 -7.34
N ALA A 93 -9.62 2.62 -7.45
CA ALA A 93 -8.18 2.39 -7.40
C ALA A 93 -7.44 3.09 -8.56
N ILE A 94 -7.99 3.04 -9.78
CA ILE A 94 -7.45 3.77 -10.94
C ILE A 94 -7.56 5.28 -10.73
N SER A 95 -8.73 5.78 -10.31
CA SER A 95 -8.95 7.21 -10.09
C SER A 95 -8.07 7.77 -8.97
N THR A 96 -7.89 7.04 -7.87
CA THR A 96 -7.00 7.42 -6.77
C THR A 96 -5.53 7.36 -7.20
N ALA A 97 -5.13 6.37 -8.00
CA ALA A 97 -3.79 6.33 -8.59
C ALA A 97 -3.53 7.54 -9.51
N LEU A 98 -4.51 7.93 -10.34
CA LEU A 98 -4.42 9.12 -11.20
C LEU A 98 -4.35 10.41 -10.38
N LYS A 99 -5.18 10.52 -9.34
CA LYS A 99 -5.16 11.63 -8.39
C LYS A 99 -3.77 11.83 -7.80
N ASN A 100 -3.11 10.75 -7.39
CA ASN A 100 -1.77 10.81 -6.81
C ASN A 100 -0.66 11.08 -7.84
N LEU A 101 -0.86 10.67 -9.11
CA LEU A 101 0.15 10.85 -10.16
C LEU A 101 0.13 12.24 -10.80
N LYS A 102 -1.06 12.74 -11.18
CA LYS A 102 -1.20 13.97 -11.98
C LYS A 102 -2.39 14.85 -11.59
N GLY A 103 -3.16 14.46 -10.57
CA GLY A 103 -4.49 15.02 -10.31
C GLY A 103 -5.53 14.37 -11.22
N VAL A 104 -6.64 13.92 -10.64
CA VAL A 104 -7.72 13.28 -11.38
C VAL A 104 -8.60 14.36 -12.01
N SER A 105 -8.80 14.31 -13.33
CA SER A 105 -9.65 15.25 -14.04
C SER A 105 -11.10 14.76 -14.09
N GLY A 106 -12.04 15.68 -14.38
CA GLY A 106 -13.43 15.30 -14.65
C GLY A 106 -13.56 14.39 -15.88
N GLU A 107 -12.69 14.57 -16.87
CA GLU A 107 -12.63 13.73 -18.07
C GLU A 107 -12.22 12.30 -17.75
N ASP A 108 -11.25 12.09 -16.85
CA ASP A 108 -10.84 10.75 -16.40
C ASP A 108 -12.02 10.00 -15.76
N LEU A 109 -12.80 10.68 -14.91
CA LEU A 109 -13.97 10.08 -14.27
C LEU A 109 -15.10 9.80 -15.28
N CYS A 110 -15.31 10.70 -16.24
CA CYS A 110 -16.26 10.46 -17.34
C CYS A 110 -15.85 9.26 -18.19
N ASN A 111 -14.56 9.10 -18.51
CA ASN A 111 -14.05 7.96 -19.25
C ASN A 111 -14.29 6.64 -18.48
N LEU A 112 -14.01 6.63 -17.18
CA LEU A 112 -14.30 5.46 -16.33
C LEU A 112 -15.79 5.13 -16.28
N HIS A 113 -16.65 6.14 -16.15
CA HIS A 113 -18.10 5.98 -16.24
C HIS A 113 -18.53 5.38 -17.58
N VAL A 114 -18.02 5.89 -18.70
CA VAL A 114 -18.34 5.39 -20.05
C VAL A 114 -17.87 3.95 -20.25
N ILE A 115 -16.72 3.57 -19.68
CA ILE A 115 -16.17 2.21 -19.81
C ILE A 115 -16.95 1.20 -18.96
N THR A 116 -17.36 1.58 -17.75
CA THR A 116 -17.88 0.64 -16.74
C THR A 116 -19.37 0.74 -16.47
N GLY A 117 -20.01 1.84 -16.88
CA GLY A 117 -21.41 2.16 -16.58
C GLY A 117 -21.66 2.58 -15.13
N ILE A 118 -20.61 2.81 -14.33
CA ILE A 118 -20.74 3.20 -12.92
C ILE A 118 -20.89 4.72 -12.83
N ASP A 119 -21.88 5.20 -12.09
CA ASP A 119 -22.09 6.63 -11.89
C ASP A 119 -20.87 7.33 -11.28
N VAL A 120 -20.54 8.50 -11.82
CA VAL A 120 -19.37 9.28 -11.40
C VAL A 120 -19.39 9.58 -9.89
N ASP A 121 -20.57 9.81 -9.32
CA ASP A 121 -20.72 10.09 -7.89
C ASP A 121 -20.44 8.85 -7.02
N LEU A 122 -20.78 7.66 -7.51
CA LEU A 122 -20.42 6.41 -6.83
C LEU A 122 -18.92 6.14 -6.89
N ILE A 123 -18.29 6.41 -8.04
CA ILE A 123 -16.83 6.35 -8.18
C ILE A 123 -16.18 7.30 -7.15
N ARG A 124 -16.64 8.55 -7.07
CA ARG A 124 -16.11 9.55 -6.13
C ARG A 124 -16.29 9.13 -4.67
N ALA A 125 -17.47 8.65 -4.30
CA ALA A 125 -17.74 8.19 -2.94
C ALA A 125 -16.81 7.01 -2.55
N CYS A 126 -16.59 6.08 -3.47
CA CYS A 126 -15.68 4.96 -3.24
C CYS A 126 -14.21 5.41 -3.21
N MET A 127 -13.79 6.39 -4.02
CA MET A 127 -12.46 7.01 -3.90
C MET A 127 -12.24 7.65 -2.53
N GLU A 128 -13.23 8.36 -1.99
CA GLU A 128 -13.14 8.95 -0.65
C GLU A 128 -13.01 7.87 0.43
N GLN A 129 -13.68 6.73 0.25
CA GLN A 129 -13.54 5.56 1.11
C GLN A 129 -12.13 4.99 1.06
N VAL A 130 -11.57 4.80 -0.14
CA VAL A 130 -10.17 4.40 -0.35
C VAL A 130 -9.23 5.35 0.38
N ASP A 131 -9.40 6.66 0.21
CA ASP A 131 -8.56 7.66 0.85
C ASP A 131 -8.64 7.60 2.39
N ARG A 132 -9.82 7.29 2.95
CA ARG A 132 -9.98 7.07 4.40
C ARG A 132 -9.21 5.83 4.86
N THR A 133 -9.33 4.72 4.14
CA THR A 133 -8.60 3.49 4.47
C THR A 133 -7.09 3.70 4.39
N VAL A 134 -6.59 4.37 3.34
CA VAL A 134 -5.17 4.72 3.22
C VAL A 134 -4.68 5.52 4.43
N ARG A 135 -5.42 6.56 4.85
CA ARG A 135 -5.07 7.37 6.04
C ARG A 135 -5.03 6.51 7.31
N LYS A 136 -6.06 5.71 7.57
CA LYS A 136 -6.11 4.80 8.73
C LYS A 136 -4.89 3.89 8.77
N THR A 137 -4.51 3.29 7.65
CA THR A 137 -3.34 2.40 7.55
C THR A 137 -2.03 3.15 7.83
N MET A 138 -1.88 4.38 7.33
CA MET A 138 -0.69 5.19 7.60
C MET A 138 -0.59 5.64 9.06
N ASP A 139 -1.72 5.96 9.69
CA ASP A 139 -1.77 6.34 11.11
C ASP A 139 -1.32 5.16 12.00
N VAL A 140 -1.76 3.94 11.70
CA VAL A 140 -1.33 2.72 12.40
C VAL A 140 0.19 2.50 12.26
N LEU A 141 0.75 2.76 11.09
CA LEU A 141 2.19 2.60 10.84
C LEU A 141 3.06 3.68 11.50
N THR A 142 2.49 4.87 11.74
CA THR A 142 3.22 6.03 12.28
C THR A 142 3.15 6.13 13.80
N GLN A 143 2.30 5.33 14.46
CA GLN A 143 2.23 5.34 15.92
C GLN A 143 3.49 4.73 16.55
N PRO A 144 4.22 5.46 17.41
CA PRO A 144 5.27 4.86 18.23
C PRO A 144 4.61 3.87 19.20
N ASN A 145 5.04 2.61 19.15
CA ASN A 145 4.65 1.51 20.04
C ASN A 145 4.31 1.97 21.46
N LEU A 146 3.02 2.16 21.77
CA LEU A 146 2.52 2.27 23.14
C LEU A 146 2.26 0.86 23.66
N HIS A 147 3.34 0.15 23.99
CA HIS A 147 3.24 -1.03 24.83
C HIS A 147 2.78 -0.59 26.22
N THR A 148 1.73 -1.25 26.68
CA THR A 148 1.13 -1.21 28.01
C THR A 148 2.17 -1.24 29.14
N PRO A 149 2.12 -0.34 30.15
CA PRO A 149 2.96 -0.45 31.33
C PRO A 149 2.32 -1.43 32.33
N THR A 150 2.79 -2.67 32.33
CA THR A 150 2.71 -3.53 33.52
C THR A 150 3.76 -3.02 34.51
N LYS A 151 3.33 -2.80 35.75
CA LYS A 151 4.13 -2.23 36.84
C LYS A 151 5.42 -3.02 37.14
N ASP A 152 6.37 -2.28 37.70
CA ASP A 152 7.53 -2.70 38.52
C ASP A 152 8.85 -3.04 37.82
N THR A 153 9.75 -2.04 37.74
CA THR A 153 10.97 -1.92 38.57
C THR A 153 12.01 -1.06 37.86
N GLN A 154 12.50 -0.04 38.57
CA GLN A 154 13.54 0.89 38.16
C GLN A 154 14.79 0.18 37.61
N LYS A 155 15.19 0.51 36.39
CA LYS A 155 16.60 0.76 36.01
C LYS A 155 16.65 1.53 34.68
N GLN A 156 17.52 2.52 34.69
CA GLN A 156 17.74 3.55 33.71
C GLN A 156 18.61 2.98 32.57
N GLU A 157 18.04 2.77 31.38
CA GLU A 157 18.79 2.40 30.19
C GLU A 157 18.60 3.48 29.10
N GLN A 158 19.72 4.15 28.80
CA GLN A 158 19.86 5.11 27.71
C GLN A 158 19.58 4.44 26.36
N PRO A 159 18.87 5.11 25.42
CA PRO A 159 18.80 4.62 24.05
C PRO A 159 20.15 4.84 23.35
N THR A 160 20.76 3.74 22.91
CA THR A 160 22.00 3.68 22.12
C THR A 160 21.72 3.90 20.64
N THR A 161 21.35 5.12 20.25
CA THR A 161 21.52 5.59 18.86
C THR A 161 21.67 7.11 18.84
N PRO A 162 22.88 7.67 18.73
CA PRO A 162 23.04 9.07 18.42
C PRO A 162 23.04 9.21 16.89
N THR A 163 21.93 9.66 16.31
CA THR A 163 21.95 10.31 14.99
C THR A 163 21.81 11.82 15.21
N ASP A 164 22.74 12.40 15.97
CA ASP A 164 22.90 13.85 16.10
C ASP A 164 24.00 14.28 15.13
N VAL A 165 23.62 14.46 13.86
CA VAL A 165 24.50 14.96 12.79
C VAL A 165 24.62 16.47 12.99
N ARG A 166 25.58 16.90 13.79
CA ARG A 166 25.90 18.32 13.95
C ARG A 166 26.64 18.83 12.72
N GLU A 167 26.11 19.91 12.15
CA GLU A 167 26.64 20.65 11.01
C GLU A 167 28.14 20.92 11.16
N ILE A 168 28.95 20.47 10.20
CA ILE A 168 30.38 20.79 10.14
C ILE A 168 30.52 22.12 9.42
N ASN A 169 30.65 23.20 10.19
CA ASN A 169 31.16 24.48 9.73
C ASN A 169 32.70 24.41 9.69
N ILE A 170 33.28 24.20 8.51
CA ILE A 170 34.75 24.22 8.36
C ILE A 170 35.21 25.68 8.30
N MET A 171 35.58 26.22 9.45
CA MET A 171 36.46 27.38 9.54
C MET A 171 37.44 27.21 10.70
N ALA A 172 38.74 27.10 10.38
CA ALA A 172 39.89 27.58 11.17
C ALA A 172 41.18 27.10 10.48
N VAL A 173 42.02 27.95 9.88
CA VAL A 173 42.92 28.99 10.43
C VAL A 173 44.37 28.51 10.38
N ASP A 174 45.10 29.18 9.49
CA ASP A 174 46.48 29.68 9.48
C ASP A 174 47.67 29.02 10.20
N ASN A 175 48.82 29.33 9.55
CA ASN A 175 50.20 29.49 10.01
C ASN A 175 51.16 28.34 9.62
N ASN A 176 52.33 28.59 9.01
CA ASN A 176 53.12 29.81 8.89
C ASN A 176 54.23 29.60 7.82
N GLN A 177 54.94 30.70 7.54
CA GLN A 177 56.32 30.82 6.99
C GLN A 177 56.46 31.05 5.48
N SER A 178 56.60 32.32 5.08
CA SER A 178 57.90 33.04 5.12
C SER A 178 57.81 34.36 4.34
N THR A 179 58.12 35.48 5.00
CA THR A 179 58.37 36.79 4.37
C THR A 179 59.78 36.84 3.76
N PRO A 180 60.08 37.83 2.90
CA PRO A 180 60.86 38.95 3.42
C PRO A 180 60.34 40.32 2.94
N SER A 181 60.68 41.33 3.75
CA SER A 181 60.25 42.71 3.61
C SER A 181 61.21 43.55 2.75
N LEU A 182 60.61 44.49 2.02
CA LEU A 182 61.01 45.88 1.76
C LEU A 182 62.23 46.20 0.87
N VAL A 183 61.90 46.86 -0.24
CA VAL A 183 62.67 47.96 -0.83
C VAL A 183 62.19 49.27 -0.19
N TYR A 184 62.82 49.68 0.90
CA TYR A 184 63.51 50.96 1.15
C TYR A 184 63.89 51.07 2.63
#